data_AF-A0A920KLS0-F1
#
_entry.id   AF-A0A920KLS0-F1
#
_cell.length_a   1.000
_cell.length_b   1.000
_cell.length_c   1.000
_cell.angle_alpha   90.00
_cell.angle_beta   90.00
_cell.angle_gamma   90.00
#
_symmetry.space_group_name_H-M   'P 1'
#
loop_
_entity.id
_entity.type
_entity.pdbx_description
1 polymer ?
#
loop_
_entity_poly.entity_id
_entity_poly.type
_entity_poly.pdbx_seq_one_letter_code
_entity_poly.pdbx_strand_id
1 'polypeptide(L)' 'MSFGALGANAKDALGRGASAMGTSTTTGDGGMTQEERKSSKYLVYQLLPSRYGMNPDDLRKAMQSK' A
#
# COMPACT_ATOMS: atom_id res chain seq x y z
N MET A 1 -7.42 -0.38 -1.85
CA MET A 1 -8.41 0.73 -1.80
C MET A 1 -7.65 2.02 -1.47
N SER A 2 -8.09 3.15 -2.01
CA SER A 2 -7.31 4.40 -2.00
C SER A 2 -7.11 5.03 -0.62
N PHE A 3 -6.01 5.75 -0.45
CA PHE A 3 -5.90 6.77 0.58
C PHE A 3 -6.80 7.95 0.19
N GLY A 4 -7.76 8.30 1.06
CA GLY A 4 -8.87 9.21 0.76
C GLY A 4 -10.24 8.54 0.84
N ALA A 5 -10.31 7.22 0.55
CA ALA A 5 -11.50 6.40 0.81
C ALA A 5 -11.39 5.66 2.16
N LEU A 6 -10.17 5.28 2.55
CA LEU A 6 -9.87 4.64 3.83
C LEU A 6 -8.85 5.46 4.62
N GLY A 7 -9.05 5.52 5.95
CA GLY A 7 -8.10 6.12 6.88
C GLY A 7 -6.93 5.18 7.22
N ALA A 8 -5.91 5.73 7.88
CA ALA A 8 -4.67 5.03 8.24
C ALA A 8 -4.91 3.72 9.04
N ASN A 9 -5.81 3.74 10.02
CA ASN A 9 -6.11 2.56 10.84
C ASN A 9 -6.72 1.40 10.03
N ALA A 10 -7.62 1.72 9.08
CA ALA A 10 -8.22 0.71 8.22
C ALA A 10 -7.17 0.10 7.28
N LYS A 11 -6.28 0.93 6.75
CA LYS A 11 -5.16 0.50 5.92
C LYS A 11 -4.16 -0.39 6.69
N ASP A 12 -3.81 -0.04 7.93
CA ASP A 12 -2.97 -0.87 8.82
C ASP A 12 -3.63 -2.23 9.12
N ALA A 13 -4.93 -2.23 9.43
CA ALA A 13 -5.67 -3.45 9.71
C ALA A 13 -5.70 -4.40 8.51
N LEU A 14 -5.93 -3.88 7.30
CA LEU A 14 -5.87 -4.66 6.06
C LEU A 14 -4.48 -5.24 5.81
N GLY A 15 -3.42 -4.47 6.04
CA GLY A 15 -2.04 -4.95 5.87
C GLY A 15 -1.69 -6.07 6.84
N ARG A 16 -2.08 -5.95 8.11
CA ARG A 16 -1.89 -7.02 9.12
C ARG A 16 -2.67 -8.27 8.77
N GLY A 17 -3.95 -8.12 8.39
CA GLY A 17 -4.83 -9.23 8.04
C GLY A 17 -4.30 -10.02 6.85
N ALA A 18 -3.95 -9.33 5.76
CA ALA A 18 -3.39 -9.97 4.57
C ALA A 18 -2.08 -10.70 4.88
N SER A 19 -1.21 -10.08 5.68
CA SER A 19 0.06 -10.70 6.08
C SER A 19 -0.14 -11.97 6.89
N ALA A 20 -1.10 -11.97 7.84
CA ALA A 20 -1.45 -13.15 8.64
C ALA A 20 -2.02 -14.28 7.77
N MET A 21 -2.77 -13.94 6.72
CA MET A 21 -3.34 -14.89 5.78
C MET A 21 -2.38 -15.33 4.67
N GLY A 22 -1.16 -14.78 4.62
CA GLY A 22 -0.20 -15.06 3.56
C GLY A 22 -0.58 -14.47 2.20
N THR A 23 -1.45 -13.46 2.16
CA THR A 23 -1.90 -12.76 0.94
C THR A 23 -1.28 -11.36 0.83
N SER A 24 -1.63 -10.63 -0.24
CA SER A 24 -1.12 -9.28 -0.51
C SER A 24 -2.18 -8.19 -0.30
N THR A 25 -1.71 -6.95 -0.22
CA THR A 25 -2.54 -5.73 -0.29
C THR A 25 -2.09 -4.85 -1.44
N THR A 26 -2.89 -3.82 -1.76
CA THR A 26 -2.55 -2.80 -2.77
C THR A 26 -2.76 -1.39 -2.24
N THR A 27 -1.87 -0.47 -2.61
CA THR A 27 -1.88 0.95 -2.22
C THR A 27 -3.15 1.69 -2.68
N GLY A 28 -3.78 1.20 -3.74
CA GLY A 28 -4.79 1.97 -4.49
C GLY A 28 -4.18 3.16 -5.24
N ASP A 29 -5.04 4.02 -5.76
CA ASP A 29 -4.67 5.21 -6.54
C ASP A 29 -4.17 6.40 -5.69
N GLY A 30 -4.37 6.37 -4.38
CA GLY A 30 -3.96 7.46 -3.48
C GLY A 30 -2.50 7.43 -3.05
N GLY A 31 -1.69 6.53 -3.61
CA GLY A 31 -0.29 6.34 -3.23
C GLY A 31 -0.09 5.43 -2.02
N MET A 32 1.17 5.27 -1.63
CA MET A 32 1.57 4.37 -0.55
C MET A 32 1.64 5.10 0.78
N THR A 33 0.89 4.63 1.78
CA THR A 33 1.01 5.13 3.16
C THR A 33 2.09 4.38 3.92
N GLN A 34 2.60 5.00 5.00
CA GLN A 34 3.59 4.35 5.87
C GLN A 34 2.98 3.15 6.60
N GLU A 35 1.71 3.23 6.96
CA GLU A 35 0.96 2.19 7.66
C GLU A 35 0.82 0.92 6.80
N GLU A 36 0.42 1.07 5.53
CA GLU A 36 0.41 -0.06 4.57
C GLU A 36 1.80 -0.64 4.42
N ARG A 37 2.81 0.22 4.21
CA ARG A 37 4.17 -0.26 4.02
C ARG A 37 4.67 -0.97 5.27
N LYS A 38 4.30 -0.57 6.48
CA LYS A 38 4.74 -1.18 7.73
C LYS A 38 4.02 -2.50 8.03
N SER A 39 2.71 -2.56 7.82
CA SER A 39 1.90 -3.73 8.21
C SER A 39 1.86 -4.85 7.18
N SER A 40 2.06 -4.56 5.89
CA SER A 40 2.00 -5.56 4.83
C SER A 40 3.32 -6.30 4.63
N LYS A 41 3.26 -7.63 4.55
CA LYS A 41 4.34 -8.51 4.08
C LYS A 41 4.53 -8.38 2.57
N TYR A 42 3.43 -8.46 1.83
CA TYR A 42 3.38 -8.23 0.39
C TYR A 42 2.49 -7.02 0.11
N LEU A 43 3.08 -5.94 -0.42
CA LEU A 43 2.38 -4.72 -0.80
C LEU A 43 2.60 -4.45 -2.28
N VAL A 44 1.51 -4.46 -3.05
CA VAL A 44 1.50 -4.13 -4.48
C VAL A 44 1.30 -2.62 -4.63
N TYR A 45 2.21 -1.97 -5.34
CA TYR A 45 2.08 -0.56 -5.69
C TYR A 45 1.22 -0.42 -6.94
N GLN A 46 0.14 0.37 -6.86
CA GLN A 46 -0.74 0.61 -8.00
C GLN A 46 -0.36 1.91 -8.71
N LEU A 47 -0.13 1.83 -10.03
CA LEU A 47 0.17 2.97 -10.89
C LEU A 47 -0.95 3.13 -11.92
N LEU A 48 -1.56 4.32 -11.99
CA LEU A 48 -2.61 4.64 -12.95
C LEU A 48 -2.11 5.64 -14.01
N PRO A 49 -2.78 5.74 -15.18
CA PRO A 49 -2.44 6.71 -16.21
C PRO A 49 -2.44 8.17 -15.70
N SER A 50 -3.34 8.50 -14.77
CA SER A 50 -3.43 9.82 -14.15
C SER A 50 -2.26 10.15 -13.22
N ARG A 51 -1.48 9.14 -12.81
CA ARG A 51 -0.39 9.24 -11.82
C ARG A 51 -0.84 9.85 -10.48
N TYR A 52 -2.13 9.77 -10.16
CA TYR A 52 -2.63 10.18 -8.86
C TYR A 52 -1.90 9.42 -7.74
N GLY A 53 -1.55 10.13 -6.66
CA GLY A 53 -0.82 9.57 -5.52
C GLY A 53 0.57 8.99 -5.81
N MET A 54 1.07 9.07 -7.05
CA MET A 54 2.34 8.43 -7.42
C MET A 54 3.53 9.22 -6.86
N ASN A 55 4.40 8.51 -6.16
CA ASN A 55 5.66 9.04 -5.64
C ASN A 55 6.81 8.08 -6.05
N PRO A 56 7.82 8.54 -6.80
CA PRO A 56 8.96 7.72 -7.22
C PRO A 56 9.72 7.07 -6.05
N ASP A 57 9.81 7.72 -4.90
CA ASP A 57 10.52 7.17 -3.74
C ASP A 57 9.75 6.01 -3.12
N ASP A 58 8.42 6.10 -3.08
CA ASP A 58 7.58 5.03 -2.57
C ASP A 58 7.50 3.86 -3.55
N LEU A 59 7.52 4.15 -4.86
CA LEU A 59 7.64 3.12 -5.90
C LEU A 59 8.95 2.33 -5.75
N ARG A 60 10.08 3.01 -5.50
CA ARG A 60 11.36 2.33 -5.23
C ARG A 60 11.30 1.48 -3.97
N LYS A 61 10.72 1.99 -2.88
CA LYS A 61 10.54 1.23 -1.63
C LYS A 61 9.64 0.00 -1.82
N ALA A 62 8.65 0.07 -2.71
CA ALA A 62 7.79 -1.06 -3.02
C ALA A 62 8.54 -2.21 -3.72
N MET A 63 9.58 -1.89 -4.50
CA MET A 63 10.44 -2.88 -5.17
C MET A 63 11.45 -3.55 -4.22
N GLN A 64 11.62 -3.03 -3.00
CA GLN A 64 12.51 -3.62 -2.02
C GLN A 64 11.80 -4.73 -1.25
N SER A 65 12.42 -5.91 -1.19
CA SER A 65 11.98 -7.00 -0.32
C SER A 65 12.02 -6.56 1.14
N LYS A 66 11.01 -6.98 1.89
CA LYS A 66 10.95 -6.81 3.33
C LYS A 66 11.51 -8.02 4.05
#